data_AF-H0T2K3-F1
#
_entry.id   AF-H0T2K3-F1
#
_cell.length_a   1.000
_cell.length_b   1.000
_cell.length_c   1.000
_cell.angle_alpha   90.00
_cell.angle_beta   90.00
_cell.angle_gamma   90.00
#
_symmetry.space_group_name_H-M   'P 1'
#
loop_
_entity.id
_entity.type
_entity.pdbx_description
1 polymer ?
#
loop_
_entity_poly.entity_id
_entity_poly.type
_entity_poly.pdbx_seq_one_letter_code
_entity_poly.pdbx_strand_id
1 'polypeptide(L)'
;MARKIILAIIVLMLVPTAFVGVVLVWPWDPVALPKCPLPSGVSAFRRLDDAPPELVRALTQRVGEIVPVGARFDATDVVFIGPGKFRRLIFIWSRNNRWVVATERGGIAYNDPIFAFEIEGDRREAVFLREEIALPGSICSTASGLLDVAGSPAS
;
A
#
# COMPACT_ATOMS: atom_id res chain seq x y z
N MET A 1 -56.02 31.59 -35.32
CA MET A 1 -56.36 32.83 -34.57
C MET A 1 -56.93 32.43 -33.21
N ALA A 2 -56.36 32.97 -32.12
CA ALA A 2 -56.91 33.31 -30.79
C ALA A 2 -58.09 32.48 -30.21
N ARG A 3 -58.18 32.05 -28.94
CA ARG A 3 -57.86 32.69 -27.64
C ARG A 3 -58.09 31.64 -26.52
N LYS A 4 -57.14 31.33 -25.64
CA LYS A 4 -57.07 31.67 -24.19
C LYS A 4 -58.39 31.65 -23.38
N ILE A 5 -58.53 30.66 -22.49
CA ILE A 5 -59.23 30.71 -21.17
C ILE A 5 -58.38 29.80 -20.25
N ILE A 6 -57.40 30.29 -19.47
CA ILE A 6 -57.48 30.95 -18.15
C ILE A 6 -57.93 30.02 -17.00
N LEU A 7 -56.91 29.64 -16.21
CA LEU A 7 -56.83 29.49 -14.75
C LEU A 7 -57.86 28.63 -14.00
N ALA A 8 -57.38 27.53 -13.41
CA ALA A 8 -57.44 27.32 -11.95
C ALA A 8 -56.68 26.03 -11.54
N ILE A 9 -55.34 26.04 -11.47
CA ILE A 9 -54.61 25.14 -10.56
C ILE A 9 -53.54 25.95 -9.85
N ILE A 10 -54.00 26.51 -8.73
CA ILE A 10 -53.31 26.73 -7.46
C ILE A 10 -51.78 26.75 -7.53
N VAL A 11 -51.27 27.96 -7.31
CA VAL A 11 -49.92 28.27 -6.84
C VAL A 11 -49.57 27.36 -5.66
N LEU A 12 -48.73 26.36 -5.88
CA LEU A 12 -47.87 25.81 -4.83
C LEU A 12 -46.45 26.28 -5.08
N MET A 13 -46.10 27.26 -4.26
CA MET A 13 -44.84 27.95 -4.08
C MET A 13 -43.57 27.18 -4.49
N LEU A 14 -42.79 27.83 -5.35
CA LEU A 14 -41.39 28.20 -5.11
C LEU A 14 -40.67 27.43 -3.97
N VAL A 15 -40.00 26.34 -4.33
CA VAL A 15 -38.69 26.03 -3.74
C VAL A 15 -37.82 25.52 -4.90
N PRO A 16 -36.82 26.29 -5.37
CA PRO A 16 -35.73 25.67 -6.12
C PRO A 16 -35.03 24.78 -5.10
N THR A 17 -35.33 23.48 -5.13
CA THR A 17 -34.54 22.49 -4.41
C THR A 17 -33.16 22.57 -5.03
N ALA A 18 -32.32 23.41 -4.42
CA ALA A 18 -30.89 23.36 -4.55
C ALA A 18 -30.52 21.90 -4.36
N PHE A 19 -30.20 21.23 -5.46
CA PHE A 19 -29.41 20.01 -5.46
C PHE A 19 -28.03 20.45 -4.96
N VAL A 20 -27.95 20.70 -3.64
CA VAL A 20 -26.69 20.77 -2.92
C VAL A 20 -26.10 19.41 -3.17
N GLY A 21 -25.11 19.37 -4.06
CA GLY A 21 -24.27 18.21 -4.26
C GLY A 21 -23.71 17.86 -2.91
N VAL A 22 -24.32 16.89 -2.25
CA VAL A 22 -23.71 16.17 -1.15
C VAL A 22 -22.60 15.39 -1.83
N VAL A 23 -21.46 16.07 -2.04
CA VAL A 23 -20.18 15.40 -2.17
C VAL A 23 -20.04 14.67 -0.85
N LEU A 24 -20.51 13.42 -0.84
CA LEU A 24 -20.23 12.46 0.21
C LEU A 24 -18.71 12.31 0.16
N VAL A 25 -18.02 13.16 0.91
CA VAL A 25 -16.63 12.94 1.30
C VAL A 25 -16.71 11.74 2.21
N TRP A 26 -16.69 10.54 1.63
CA TRP A 26 -16.46 9.34 2.41
C TRP A 26 -15.11 9.58 3.09
N PRO A 27 -15.05 9.61 4.43
CA PRO A 27 -13.77 9.65 5.11
C PRO A 27 -13.08 8.33 4.74
N TRP A 28 -12.16 8.40 3.80
CA TRP A 28 -11.25 7.30 3.54
C TRP A 28 -10.36 7.27 4.77
N ASP A 29 -10.66 6.35 5.68
CA ASP A 29 -9.76 6.08 6.79
C ASP A 29 -8.38 5.80 6.17
N PRO A 30 -7.31 6.53 6.57
CA PRO A 30 -5.98 6.15 6.18
C PRO A 30 -5.80 4.71 6.65
N VAL A 31 -5.62 3.78 5.70
CA VAL A 31 -5.47 2.35 5.95
C VAL A 31 -4.54 2.19 7.14
N ALA A 32 -5.11 1.83 8.29
CA ALA A 32 -4.37 1.73 9.52
C ALA A 32 -3.36 0.61 9.32
N LEU A 33 -2.09 0.97 9.21
CA LEU A 33 -1.01 -0.02 9.09
C LEU A 33 -1.20 -1.08 10.16
N PRO A 34 -1.05 -2.37 9.82
CA PRO A 34 -1.17 -3.44 10.80
C PRO A 34 -0.22 -3.11 11.96
N LYS A 35 -0.78 -3.02 13.16
CA LYS A 35 -0.02 -2.79 14.40
C LYS A 35 0.71 -4.08 14.74
N CYS A 36 1.75 -4.40 13.97
CA CYS A 36 2.56 -5.58 14.21
C CYS A 36 3.37 -5.40 15.49
N PRO A 37 3.22 -6.30 16.48
CA PRO A 37 4.11 -6.29 17.64
C PRO A 37 5.53 -6.57 17.14
N LEU A 38 6.47 -5.72 17.52
CA LEU A 38 7.86 -5.84 17.07
C LEU A 38 8.51 -7.03 17.80
N PRO A 39 9.02 -8.05 17.09
CA PRO A 39 9.67 -9.17 17.75
C PRO A 39 10.96 -8.73 18.47
N SER A 40 11.39 -9.48 19.49
CA SER A 40 12.62 -9.16 20.24
C SER A 40 13.84 -9.10 19.32
N GLY A 41 14.71 -8.10 19.53
CA GLY A 41 15.93 -7.90 18.74
C GLY A 41 15.70 -7.45 17.30
N VAL A 42 14.48 -7.01 16.95
CA VAL A 42 14.14 -6.47 15.62
C VAL A 42 14.14 -4.95 15.67
N SER A 43 14.74 -4.32 14.66
CA SER A 43 14.59 -2.89 14.40
C SER A 43 13.50 -2.67 13.35
N ALA A 44 12.71 -1.60 13.50
CA ALA A 44 11.67 -1.25 12.54
C ALA A 44 11.92 0.12 11.92
N PHE A 45 11.72 0.20 10.61
CA PHE A 45 11.83 1.44 9.84
C PHE A 45 10.52 1.70 9.10
N ARG A 46 10.17 2.98 8.99
CA ARG A 46 8.92 3.43 8.34
C ARG A 46 9.16 4.10 6.99
N ARG A 47 10.41 4.42 6.67
CA ARG A 47 10.78 5.03 5.41
C ARG A 47 11.82 4.16 4.72
N LEU A 48 11.74 4.14 3.39
CA LEU A 48 12.71 3.45 2.57
C LEU A 48 14.10 4.08 2.68
N ASP A 49 14.17 5.41 2.86
CA ASP A 49 15.41 6.18 3.04
C ASP A 49 16.16 5.86 4.34
N ASP A 50 15.50 5.25 5.33
CA ASP A 50 16.13 4.86 6.59
C ASP A 50 16.80 3.47 6.48
N ALA A 51 16.59 2.75 5.36
CA ALA A 51 17.18 1.46 5.10
C ALA A 51 18.51 1.58 4.34
N PRO A 52 19.38 0.55 4.41
CA PRO A 52 20.64 0.56 3.67
C PRO A 52 20.42 0.70 2.15
N PRO A 53 21.25 1.49 1.45
CA PRO A 53 21.04 1.82 0.04
C PRO A 53 21.07 0.59 -0.87
N GLU A 54 21.83 -0.45 -0.51
CA GLU A 54 21.86 -1.73 -1.21
C GLU A 54 20.54 -2.48 -1.11
N LEU A 55 19.82 -2.39 0.02
CA LEU A 55 18.46 -2.95 0.16
C LEU A 55 17.50 -2.22 -0.75
N VAL A 56 17.51 -0.88 -0.69
CA VAL A 56 16.63 -0.02 -1.50
C VAL A 56 16.83 -0.33 -2.97
N ARG A 57 18.08 -0.41 -3.43
CA ARG A 57 18.40 -0.74 -4.83
C ARG A 57 17.89 -2.13 -5.22
N ALA A 58 18.18 -3.16 -4.43
CA ALA A 58 17.76 -4.53 -4.72
C ALA A 58 16.23 -4.66 -4.77
N LEU A 59 15.54 -4.00 -3.83
CA LEU A 59 14.09 -3.98 -3.77
C LEU A 59 13.50 -3.26 -4.99
N THR A 60 13.97 -2.05 -5.32
CA THR A 60 13.48 -1.29 -6.48
C THR A 60 13.73 -2.01 -7.79
N GLN A 61 14.88 -2.68 -7.96
CA GLN A 61 15.15 -3.51 -9.14
C GLN A 61 14.16 -4.67 -9.26
N ARG A 62 13.75 -5.25 -8.13
CA ARG A 62 12.82 -6.39 -8.10
C ARG A 62 11.37 -5.97 -8.37
N VAL A 63 10.92 -4.88 -7.74
CA VAL A 63 9.48 -4.59 -7.65
C VAL A 63 9.05 -3.26 -8.28
N GLY A 64 10.01 -2.45 -8.73
CA GLY A 64 9.78 -1.11 -9.24
C GLY A 64 9.71 -0.06 -8.12
N GLU A 65 9.08 1.07 -8.44
CA GLU A 65 8.88 2.17 -7.48
C GLU A 65 7.98 1.74 -6.32
N ILE A 66 8.37 2.11 -5.10
CA ILE A 66 7.56 1.93 -3.90
C ILE A 66 7.25 3.30 -3.33
N VAL A 67 5.97 3.59 -3.12
CA VAL A 67 5.56 4.84 -2.49
C VAL A 67 5.63 4.77 -0.97
N PRO A 68 5.81 5.92 -0.28
CA PRO A 68 5.85 5.97 1.17
C PRO A 68 4.59 5.41 1.83
N VAL A 69 4.76 5.00 3.07
CA VAL A 69 3.67 4.59 3.98
C VAL A 69 2.54 5.63 3.97
N GLY A 70 1.30 5.18 3.77
CA GLY A 70 0.10 6.03 3.77
C GLY A 70 -0.10 6.88 2.50
N ALA A 71 0.80 6.82 1.52
CA ALA A 71 0.58 7.46 0.22
C ALA A 71 -0.68 6.89 -0.46
N ARG A 72 -1.33 7.69 -1.31
CA ARG A 72 -2.47 7.24 -2.11
C ARG A 72 -1.97 6.35 -3.24
N PHE A 73 -2.70 5.27 -3.52
CA PHE A 73 -2.62 4.63 -4.83
C PHE A 73 -3.19 5.59 -5.88
N ASP A 74 -2.60 5.59 -7.08
CA ASP A 74 -3.11 6.33 -8.23
C ASP A 74 -4.48 5.76 -8.65
N ALA A 75 -5.39 6.61 -9.10
CA ALA A 75 -6.75 6.19 -9.49
C ALA A 75 -6.74 5.28 -10.74
N THR A 76 -5.67 5.31 -11.54
CA THR A 76 -5.43 4.36 -12.63
C THR A 76 -4.95 2.99 -12.13
N ASP A 77 -4.61 2.85 -10.84
CA ASP A 77 -4.04 1.63 -10.26
C ASP A 77 -5.06 0.49 -10.12
N VAL A 78 -6.33 0.73 -10.48
CA VAL A 78 -7.38 -0.30 -10.56
C VAL A 78 -7.17 -1.23 -11.75
N VAL A 79 -6.35 -0.84 -12.74
CA VAL A 79 -6.20 -1.57 -14.01
C VAL A 79 -4.77 -2.06 -14.18
N PHE A 80 -4.60 -3.34 -14.53
CA PHE A 80 -3.34 -4.07 -14.77
C PHE A 80 -2.42 -3.46 -15.85
N ILE A 81 -2.77 -2.30 -16.41
CA ILE A 81 -2.28 -1.76 -17.67
C ILE A 81 -1.69 -0.36 -17.44
N GLY A 82 -0.52 -0.30 -16.82
CA GLY A 82 0.25 0.94 -16.70
C GLY A 82 1.53 0.75 -15.88
N PRO A 83 2.53 1.64 -15.99
CA PRO A 83 3.72 1.65 -15.13
C PRO A 83 3.43 2.29 -13.75
N GLY A 84 2.20 2.10 -13.24
CA GLY A 84 1.67 2.78 -12.05
C GLY A 84 2.39 2.44 -10.75
N LYS A 85 2.16 3.27 -9.74
CA LYS A 85 2.74 3.13 -8.41
C LYS A 85 1.95 2.12 -7.58
N PHE A 86 1.89 0.88 -8.06
CA PHE A 86 1.05 -0.16 -7.45
C PHE A 86 1.52 -0.67 -6.10
N ARG A 87 2.65 -0.17 -5.58
CA ARG A 87 3.28 -0.72 -4.37
C ARG A 87 3.51 0.36 -3.33
N ARG A 88 2.96 0.14 -2.15
CA ARG A 88 3.11 1.02 -1.00
C ARG A 88 3.88 0.31 0.10
N LEU A 89 4.81 1.02 0.73
CA LEU A 89 5.52 0.49 1.89
C LEU A 89 4.54 0.32 3.07
N ILE A 90 4.62 -0.82 3.76
CA ILE A 90 3.94 -1.03 5.04
C ILE A 90 4.95 -0.83 6.19
N PHE A 91 6.03 -1.61 6.18
CA PHE A 91 7.16 -1.47 7.11
C PHE A 91 8.41 -2.17 6.59
N ILE A 92 9.54 -1.87 7.23
CA ILE A 92 10.80 -2.59 7.08
C ILE A 92 11.23 -3.08 8.45
N TRP A 93 11.59 -4.35 8.56
CA TRP A 93 12.16 -4.97 9.75
C TRP A 93 13.58 -5.45 9.48
N SER A 94 14.44 -5.35 10.48
CA SER A 94 15.77 -5.96 10.43
C SER A 94 16.13 -6.68 11.71
N ARG A 95 16.84 -7.81 11.56
CA ARG A 95 17.45 -8.57 12.65
C ARG A 95 18.79 -9.10 12.14
N ASN A 96 19.89 -8.70 12.78
CA ASN A 96 21.24 -9.01 12.31
C ASN A 96 21.43 -8.58 10.84
N ASN A 97 21.80 -9.52 9.95
CA ASN A 97 21.96 -9.30 8.51
C ASN A 97 20.67 -9.52 7.70
N ARG A 98 19.56 -9.93 8.33
CA ARG A 98 18.28 -10.21 7.69
C ARG A 98 17.43 -8.95 7.65
N TRP A 99 16.88 -8.67 6.47
CA TRP A 99 15.97 -7.56 6.21
C TRP A 99 14.65 -8.08 5.65
N VAL A 100 13.54 -7.64 6.21
CA VAL A 100 12.19 -8.01 5.77
C VAL A 100 11.44 -6.74 5.40
N VAL A 101 10.90 -6.68 4.19
CA VAL A 101 10.16 -5.52 3.68
C VAL A 101 8.75 -5.94 3.34
N ALA A 102 7.77 -5.39 4.06
CA ALA A 102 6.36 -5.60 3.78
C ALA A 102 5.83 -4.47 2.90
N THR A 103 5.19 -4.84 1.80
CA THR A 103 4.54 -3.91 0.88
C THR A 103 3.10 -4.31 0.69
N GLU A 104 2.27 -3.34 0.34
CA GLU A 104 0.93 -3.56 -0.16
C GLU A 104 0.94 -3.37 -1.67
N ARG A 105 0.24 -4.24 -2.39
CA ARG A 105 0.05 -4.14 -3.83
C ARG A 105 -1.42 -3.81 -4.13
N GLY A 106 -1.66 -2.65 -4.74
CA GLY A 106 -2.98 -2.24 -5.22
C GLY A 106 -3.43 -2.98 -6.49
N GLY A 107 -4.71 -2.79 -6.85
CA GLY A 107 -5.31 -3.31 -8.08
C GLY A 107 -6.24 -4.52 -7.89
N ILE A 108 -6.65 -5.16 -8.99
CA ILE A 108 -7.61 -6.28 -9.01
C ILE A 108 -7.14 -7.49 -8.18
N ALA A 109 -5.83 -7.70 -8.11
CA ALA A 109 -5.20 -8.76 -7.32
C ALA A 109 -4.50 -8.16 -6.09
N TYR A 110 -5.26 -7.42 -5.28
CA TYR A 110 -4.78 -6.82 -4.03
C TYR A 110 -4.14 -7.87 -3.13
N ASN A 111 -2.91 -7.62 -2.67
CA ASN A 111 -2.22 -8.48 -1.72
C ASN A 111 -1.12 -7.73 -0.96
N ASP A 112 -0.51 -8.39 0.02
CA ASP A 112 0.57 -7.82 0.83
C ASP A 112 1.88 -8.63 0.66
N PRO A 113 2.67 -8.41 -0.41
CA PRO A 113 3.93 -9.11 -0.61
C PRO A 113 4.97 -8.69 0.42
N ILE A 114 5.63 -9.68 1.01
CA ILE A 114 6.69 -9.53 2.00
C ILE A 114 7.97 -10.16 1.47
N PHE A 115 9.02 -9.35 1.39
CA PHE A 115 10.29 -9.74 0.79
C PHE A 115 11.36 -9.88 1.88
N ALA A 116 12.13 -10.96 1.83
CA ALA A 116 13.28 -11.19 2.68
C ALA A 116 14.58 -11.00 1.89
N PHE A 117 15.53 -10.29 2.49
CA PHE A 117 16.86 -10.04 1.97
C PHE A 117 17.93 -10.33 3.03
N GLU A 118 19.16 -10.54 2.57
CA GLU A 118 20.36 -10.65 3.39
C GLU A 118 21.40 -9.62 2.98
N ILE A 119 21.97 -8.92 3.95
CA ILE A 119 23.08 -7.97 3.74
C ILE A 119 24.22 -8.40 4.65
N GLU A 120 25.18 -9.16 4.11
CA GLU A 120 26.33 -9.63 4.87
C GLU A 120 27.42 -8.55 4.97
N GLY A 121 27.58 -7.95 6.15
CA GLY A 121 28.74 -7.12 6.50
C GLY A 121 29.14 -6.11 5.42
N ASP A 122 30.39 -6.17 4.97
CA ASP A 122 30.96 -5.25 3.96
C ASP A 122 30.43 -5.49 2.53
N ARG A 123 29.53 -6.47 2.32
CA ARG A 123 28.92 -6.66 1.01
C ARG A 123 28.06 -5.44 0.68
N ARG A 124 28.37 -4.83 -0.45
CA ARG A 124 27.59 -3.71 -1.02
C ARG A 124 26.32 -4.17 -1.73
N GLU A 125 25.81 -5.34 -1.39
CA GLU A 125 24.71 -5.99 -2.08
C GLU A 125 23.75 -6.67 -1.11
N ALA A 126 22.45 -6.41 -1.30
CA ALA A 126 21.39 -7.12 -0.62
C ALA A 126 20.93 -8.31 -1.47
N VAL A 127 21.12 -9.51 -0.95
CA VAL A 127 20.74 -10.77 -1.61
C VAL A 127 19.28 -11.04 -1.33
N PHE A 128 18.46 -11.12 -2.39
CA PHE A 128 17.08 -11.57 -2.25
C PHE A 128 17.02 -13.04 -1.86
N LEU A 129 16.21 -13.37 -0.86
CA LEU A 129 16.03 -14.76 -0.42
C LEU A 129 14.68 -15.34 -0.79
N ARG A 130 13.61 -14.61 -0.46
CA ARG A 130 12.25 -15.13 -0.58
C ARG A 130 11.22 -14.01 -0.60
N GLU A 131 10.11 -14.29 -1.25
CA GLU A 131 8.90 -13.49 -1.26
C GLU A 131 7.76 -14.37 -0.75
N GLU A 132 6.96 -13.84 0.16
CA GLU A 132 5.72 -14.46 0.61
C GLU A 132 4.57 -13.48 0.46
N ILE A 133 3.42 -13.97 0.00
CA ILE A 133 2.21 -13.16 -0.13
C ILE A 133 1.40 -13.33 1.15
N ALA A 134 1.23 -12.25 1.90
CA ALA A 134 0.39 -12.23 3.08
C ALA A 134 -1.03 -11.73 2.76
N LEU A 135 -1.97 -12.16 3.60
CA LEU A 135 -3.29 -11.55 3.72
C LEU A 135 -3.24 -10.51 4.87
N PRO A 136 -4.17 -9.54 4.93
CA PRO A 136 -4.11 -8.44 5.91
C PRO A 136 -3.93 -8.89 7.37
N GLY A 137 -4.53 -10.02 7.76
CA GLY A 137 -4.40 -10.59 9.11
C GLY A 137 -3.13 -11.39 9.38
N SER A 138 -2.36 -11.75 8.35
CA SER A 138 -1.17 -12.60 8.46
C SER A 138 0.15 -11.85 8.24
N ILE A 139 0.12 -10.55 7.91
CA ILE A 139 1.32 -9.75 7.58
C ILE A 139 2.39 -9.89 8.68
N CYS A 140 2.00 -9.74 9.94
CA CYS A 140 2.95 -9.76 11.06
C CYS A 140 3.55 -11.15 11.29
N SER A 141 2.75 -12.22 11.21
CA SER A 141 3.22 -13.59 11.37
C SER A 141 4.13 -14.02 10.22
N THR A 142 3.77 -13.65 8.99
CA THR A 142 4.57 -13.92 7.78
C THR A 142 5.90 -13.17 7.85
N ALA A 143 5.89 -11.87 8.17
CA ALA A 143 7.12 -11.10 8.33
C ALA A 143 8.02 -11.62 9.45
N SER A 144 7.42 -12.05 10.57
CA SER A 144 8.18 -12.66 11.67
C SER A 144 8.83 -13.97 11.24
N GLY A 145 8.10 -14.83 10.52
CA GLY A 145 8.64 -16.08 9.99
C GLY A 145 9.84 -15.86 9.08
N LEU A 146 9.79 -14.85 8.21
CA LEU A 146 10.88 -14.50 7.30
C LEU A 146 12.14 -13.96 7.99
N LEU A 147 12.06 -13.50 9.24
CA LEU A 147 13.24 -13.08 10.00
C LEU A 147 14.13 -14.26 10.42
N ASP A 148 13.55 -15.45 10.57
CA ASP A 148 14.22 -16.61 11.16
C ASP A 148 14.58 -17.70 10.13
N VAL A 149 14.25 -17.50 8.85
CA VAL A 149 14.63 -18.42 7.78
C VAL A 149 16.13 -18.25 7.46
N ALA A 150 16.89 -19.33 7.65
CA ALA A 150 18.26 -19.43 7.16
C ALA A 150 18.28 -19.26 5.63
N GLY A 151 19.16 -18.39 5.13
CA GLY A 151 19.30 -18.15 3.69
C GLY A 151 19.62 -19.47 2.99
N SER A 152 18.71 -19.94 2.14
CA SER A 152 19.04 -21.05 1.24
C SER A 152 20.10 -20.52 0.27
N PRO A 153 21.27 -21.16 0.14
CA PRO A 153 22.26 -20.72 -0.84
C PRO A 153 21.61 -20.79 -2.22
N ALA A 154 21.67 -19.67 -2.95
CA ALA A 154 21.27 -19.61 -4.34
C ALA A 154 22.01 -20.72 -5.12
N SER A 155 21.24 -21.56 -5.83
CA SER A 155 21.74 -22.56 -6.77
C SER A 155 21.97 -21.92 -8.13
#